data_AF-A0A3D5BV53-F1
#
_entry.id   AF-A0A3D5BV53-F1
#
_cell.length_a   1.000
_cell.length_b   1.000
_cell.length_c   1.000
_cell.angle_alpha   90.00
_cell.angle_beta   90.00
_cell.angle_gamma   90.00
#
_symmetry.space_group_name_H-M   'P 1'
#
loop_
_entity.id
_entity.type
_entity.pdbx_description
1 polymer ?
#
loop_
_entity_poly.entity_id
_entity_poly.type
_entity_poly.pdbx_seq_one_letter_code
_entity_poly.pdbx_strand_id
1 'polypeptide(L)' 'MAEKSVLWLKFTVLGRQCHASTPAEGVNSLVGASALILALGRLTDVFGRTDALFDPPTSTFAPT' A
#
# COMPACT_ATOMS: atom_id res chain seq x y z
N MET A 1 -1.71 -13.31 -26.04
CA MET A 1 -1.96 -13.09 -24.61
C MET A 1 -0.61 -12.86 -23.95
N ALA A 2 -0.44 -11.74 -23.25
CA ALA A 2 0.80 -11.38 -22.57
C ALA A 2 0.69 -11.66 -21.06
N GLU A 3 1.83 -11.91 -20.40
CA GLU A 3 1.91 -12.16 -18.96
C GLU A 3 2.40 -10.91 -18.21
N LYS A 4 1.76 -10.60 -17.07
CA LYS A 4 2.18 -9.49 -16.21
C LYS A 4 3.36 -9.89 -15.35
N SER A 5 4.31 -8.98 -15.15
CA SER A 5 5.34 -9.15 -14.13
C SER A 5 4.76 -8.97 -12.73
N VAL A 6 5.36 -9.65 -11.74
CA VAL A 6 4.95 -9.59 -10.33
C VAL A 6 6.09 -9.07 -9.46
N LEU A 7 5.76 -8.21 -8.51
CA LEU A 7 6.67 -7.72 -7.47
C LEU A 7 6.01 -7.85 -6.11
N TRP A 8 6.69 -8.50 -5.17
CA TRP A 8 6.27 -8.60 -3.77
C TRP A 8 7.12 -7.67 -2.91
N LEU A 9 6.46 -6.83 -2.09
CA LEU A 9 7.12 -5.90 -1.19
C LEU A 9 6.63 -6.11 0.23
N LYS A 10 7.56 -6.09 1.19
CA LYS A 10 7.24 -6.08 2.62
C LYS A 10 7.57 -4.71 3.19
N PHE A 11 6.57 -4.06 3.77
CA PHE A 11 6.75 -2.81 4.50
C PHE A 11 6.83 -3.07 6.00
N THR A 12 7.65 -2.29 6.70
CA THR A 12 7.69 -2.29 8.16
C THR A 12 7.48 -0.86 8.63
N VAL A 13 6.36 -0.62 9.30
CA VAL A 13 6.00 0.69 9.84
C VAL A 13 6.37 0.72 11.32
N LEU A 14 7.37 1.53 11.65
CA LEU A 14 7.86 1.68 13.01
C LEU A 14 7.20 2.90 13.68
N GLY A 15 6.78 2.71 14.93
CA GLY A 15 6.23 3.75 15.77
C GLY A 15 7.11 4.00 16.99
N ARG A 16 6.60 4.80 17.92
CA ARG A 16 7.23 5.06 19.23
C ARG A 16 6.20 4.77 20.31
N GLN A 17 6.56 3.89 21.24
CA GLN A 17 5.70 3.56 22.37
C GLN A 17 5.64 4.73 23.35
N CYS A 18 4.48 4.88 23.99
CA CYS A 18 4.26 5.86 25.06
C CYS A 18 3.21 5.31 26.04
N HIS A 19 2.98 6.02 27.13
CA HIS A 19 1.86 5.70 28.02
C HIS A 19 0.53 5.99 27.30
N ALA A 20 -0.47 5.14 27.51
CA ALA A 20 -1.75 5.25 26.81
C ALA A 20 -2.51 6.57 27.12
N SER A 21 -2.30 7.14 28.31
CA SER A 21 -2.88 8.44 28.69
C SER A 21 -2.10 9.66 28.17
N THR A 22 -0.90 9.48 27.60
CA THR A 22 -0.09 10.54 26.98
C THR A 22 0.21 10.24 25.51
N PRO A 23 -0.82 10.02 24.66
CA PRO A 23 -0.64 9.57 23.28
C PRO A 23 0.18 10.52 22.41
N ALA A 24 0.24 11.81 22.77
CA ALA A 24 1.02 12.83 22.06
C ALA A 24 2.55 12.61 22.16
N GLU A 25 3.02 11.82 23.13
CA GLU A 25 4.44 11.49 23.28
C GLU A 25 4.85 10.30 22.39
N GLY A 26 3.88 9.52 21.92
CA GLY A 26 4.09 8.35 21.06
C GLY A 26 3.98 8.65 19.57
N VAL A 27 4.21 7.61 18.77
CA VAL A 27 3.89 7.57 17.33
C VAL A 27 3.20 6.25 17.07
N ASN A 28 1.91 6.30 16.73
CA ASN A 28 1.10 5.11 16.49
C ASN A 28 1.42 4.51 15.12
N SER A 29 2.13 3.38 15.10
CA SER A 29 2.48 2.67 13.86
C SER A 29 1.27 2.15 13.09
N LEU A 30 0.18 1.80 13.77
CA LEU A 30 -1.05 1.34 13.10
C LEU A 30 -1.68 2.46 12.28
N VAL A 31 -1.68 3.69 12.77
CA VAL A 31 -2.16 4.85 11.99
C VAL A 31 -1.30 5.05 10.75
N GLY A 32 0.03 4.94 10.89
CA GLY A 32 0.96 5.01 9.75
C GLY A 32 0.75 3.87 8.74
N ALA A 33 0.51 2.65 9.22
CA ALA A 33 0.23 1.49 8.38
C ALA A 33 -1.09 1.64 7.61
N SER A 34 -2.15 2.13 8.26
CA SER A 34 -3.42 2.42 7.60
C SER A 34 -3.28 3.48 6.51
N ALA A 35 -2.51 4.55 6.77
CA ALA A 35 -2.23 5.57 5.77
C ALA A 35 -1.44 5.00 4.57
N LEU A 36 -0.46 4.14 4.83
CA LEU A 36 0.30 3.45 3.79
C LEU A 36 -0.61 2.57 2.91
N ILE A 37 -1.50 1.78 3.51
CA ILE A 37 -2.46 0.93 2.78
C ILE A 37 -3.32 1.77 1.82
N LEU A 38 -3.88 2.89 2.31
CA LEU A 38 -4.68 3.79 1.48
C LEU A 38 -3.85 4.44 0.37
N ALA A 39 -2.61 4.80 0.64
CA ALA A 39 -1.70 5.35 -0.37
C ALA A 39 -1.36 4.33 -1.46
N LEU A 40 -1.15 3.05 -1.10
CA LEU A 40 -0.92 1.96 -2.06
C LEU A 40 -2.16 1.68 -2.91
N GLY A 41 -3.36 1.82 -2.36
CA GLY A 41 -4.61 1.68 -3.11
C GLY A 41 -4.72 2.66 -4.28
N ARG A 42 -4.12 3.84 -4.17
CA ARG A 42 -4.08 4.87 -5.23
C ARG A 42 -3.10 4.59 -6.36
N LEU A 43 -2.30 3.52 -6.29
CA LEU A 43 -1.38 3.16 -7.37
C LEU A 43 -2.13 2.83 -8.68
N THR A 44 -3.39 2.43 -8.60
CA THR A 44 -4.25 2.25 -9.78
C THR A 44 -4.43 3.53 -10.57
N ASP A 45 -4.45 4.69 -9.91
CA ASP A 45 -4.61 5.99 -10.55
C ASP A 45 -3.31 6.42 -11.23
N VAL A 46 -2.17 6.16 -10.57
CA VAL A 46 -0.83 6.49 -11.08
C VAL A 46 -0.45 5.60 -12.26
N PHE A 47 -0.85 4.32 -12.22
CA PHE A 47 -0.56 3.30 -13.23
C PHE A 47 -1.83 2.83 -13.95
N GLY A 48 -2.69 3.78 -14.32
CA GLY A 48 -4.00 3.52 -14.92
C GLY A 48 -3.99 3.14 -16.41
N ARG A 49 -2.82 2.90 -17.01
CA ARG A 49 -2.73 2.47 -18.42
C ARG A 49 -3.43 1.12 -18.58
N THR A 50 -4.23 1.04 -19.63
CA THR A 50 -4.92 -0.18 -20.04
C THR A 50 -4.29 -0.73 -21.32
N ASP A 51 -4.12 -2.03 -21.41
CA ASP A 51 -3.59 -2.72 -22.58
C ASP A 51 -4.33 -4.05 -22.79
N ALA A 52 -5.03 -4.15 -23.92
CA ALA A 52 -5.87 -5.30 -24.28
C ALA A 52 -5.09 -6.60 -24.54
N LEU A 53 -3.75 -6.56 -24.60
CA LEU A 53 -2.92 -7.76 -24.68
C LEU A 53 -2.90 -8.57 -23.38
N PHE A 54 -3.27 -7.95 -22.25
CA PHE A 54 -3.31 -8.56 -20.93
C PHE A 54 -4.75 -8.82 -20.48
N ASP A 55 -4.92 -9.82 -19.61
CA ASP A 55 -6.19 -10.13 -18.95
C ASP A 55 -5.99 -10.27 -17.42
N PRO A 56 -6.59 -9.41 -16.58
CA PRO A 56 -7.32 -8.20 -16.96
C PRO A 56 -6.38 -7.16 -17.62
N PRO A 57 -6.91 -6.21 -18.40
CA PRO A 57 -6.07 -5.30 -19.20
C PRO A 57 -5.42 -4.16 -18.37
N THR A 58 -5.71 -4.10 -17.07
CA THR A 58 -5.21 -3.08 -16.13
C THR A 58 -4.20 -3.66 -15.15
N SER A 59 -3.40 -2.79 -14.50
CA SER A 59 -2.56 -3.18 -13.37
C SER A 59 -3.40 -3.70 -12.20
N THR A 60 -2.89 -4.72 -11.50
CA THR A 60 -3.59 -5.40 -10.39
C THR A 60 -2.83 -5.24 -9.08
N PHE A 61 -2.78 -4.01 -8.56
CA PHE A 61 -2.19 -3.74 -7.25
C PHE A 61 -3.15 -4.20 -6.15
N ALA A 62 -2.62 -4.88 -5.14
CA ALA A 62 -3.36 -5.29 -3.95
C ALA A 62 -2.50 -5.01 -2.71
N PRO A 63 -2.85 -4.02 -1.88
CA PRO A 63 -2.22 -3.86 -0.57
C PRO A 63 -2.77 -4.94 0.37
N THR A 64 -1.95 -5.94 0.69
CA THR A 64 -2.27 -7.07 1.57
C THR A 64 -1.27 -7.21 2.70
#